data_AF-A0A655RPY1-F1
#
_entry.id   AF-A0A655RPY1-F1
#
_cell.length_a   1.000
_cell.length_b   1.000
_cell.length_c   1.000
_cell.angle_alpha   90.00
_cell.angle_beta   90.00
_cell.angle_gamma   90.00
#
_symmetry.space_group_name_H-M   'P 1'
#
loop_
_entity.id
_entity.type
_entity.pdbx_description
1 polymer ?
#
loop_
_entity_poly.entity_id
_entity_poly.type
_entity_poly.pdbx_seq_one_letter_code
_entity_poly.pdbx_strand_id
1 'polypeptide(L)' 'MHNLYAQWTPYSVPNLVLTFGVDNVFDELYVSHASRVGLAKSFVADDYEPGRSYKLSAAYQF' A
#
# COMPACT_ATOMS: atom_id res chain seq x y z
N MET A 1 -7.43 -1.68 -7.59
CA MET A 1 -6.15 -1.55 -6.86
C MET A 1 -5.23 -2.74 -7.11
N HIS A 2 -3.97 -2.50 -7.45
CA HIS A 2 -2.93 -3.53 -7.65
C HIS A 2 -1.72 -3.23 -6.77
N ASN A 3 -1.22 -4.24 -6.05
CA ASN A 3 -0.08 -4.12 -5.15
C ASN A 3 1.04 -5.05 -5.60
N LEU A 4 2.27 -4.55 -5.54
CA LEU A 4 3.48 -5.26 -5.91
C LEU A 4 4.41 -5.32 -4.71
N TYR A 5 5.01 -6.47 -4.46
CA TYR A 5 6.07 -6.60 -3.47
C TYR A 5 7.21 -7.44 -4.00
N ALA A 6 8.42 -7.13 -3.55
CA ALA A 6 9.64 -7.86 -3.80
C ALA A 6 10.30 -8.15 -2.46
N GLN A 7 10.74 -9.39 -2.27
CA GLN A 7 11.50 -9.80 -1.10
C GLN A 7 12.87 -10.27 -1.56
N TRP A 8 13.91 -9.78 -0.88
CA TRP A 8 15.30 -10.12 -1.15
C TRP A 8 15.95 -10.69 0.11
N THR A 9 16.51 -11.89 -0.04
CA THR A 9 17.30 -12.58 0.98
C THR A 9 18.75 -12.67 0.50
N PRO A 10 19.62 -11.69 0.83
CA PRO A 10 21.01 -11.70 0.38
C PRO A 10 21.77 -12.91 0.89
N TYR A 11 22.52 -13.57 0.01
CA TYR A 11 23.43 -14.66 0.41
C TYR A 11 24.62 -14.17 1.24
N SER A 12 25.00 -12.89 1.12
CA SER A 12 26.12 -12.29 1.84
C SER A 12 25.85 -12.04 3.32
N VAL A 13 24.57 -11.94 3.71
CA VAL A 13 24.16 -11.74 5.10
C VAL A 13 23.08 -12.77 5.42
N PRO A 14 23.46 -13.94 5.97
CA PRO A 14 22.50 -14.94 6.40
C PRO A 14 21.46 -14.32 7.32
N ASN A 15 20.21 -14.76 7.20
CA ASN A 15 19.08 -14.34 8.04
C ASN A 15 18.65 -12.86 7.90
N LEU A 16 19.17 -12.11 6.93
CA LEU A 16 18.63 -10.81 6.55
C LEU A 16 17.53 -10.99 5.51
N VAL A 17 16.38 -10.35 5.75
CA VAL A 17 15.26 -10.26 4.82
C VAL A 17 14.95 -8.80 4.56
N LEU A 18 14.95 -8.41 3.29
CA LEU A 18 14.57 -7.09 2.84
C LEU A 18 13.28 -7.20 2.04
N THR A 19 12.27 -6.40 2.37
CA THR A 19 10.99 -6.39 1.68
C THR A 19 10.70 -4.99 1.18
N PHE A 20 10.46 -4.87 -0.11
CA PHE A 20 10.01 -3.65 -0.76
C PHE A 20 8.59 -3.86 -1.30
N GLY A 21 7.70 -2.92 -1.06
CA GLY A 21 6.31 -2.97 -1.49
C GLY A 21 5.88 -1.65 -2.12
N VAL A 22 5.04 -1.75 -3.14
CA VAL A 22 4.33 -0.62 -3.75
C VAL A 22 2.85 -0.98 -3.76
N ASP A 23 2.08 -0.21 -3.02
CA ASP A 23 0.62 -0.31 -3.05
C ASP A 23 0.07 0.66 -4.10
N ASN A 24 -1.03 0.26 -4.75
CA ASN A 24 -1.69 1.04 -5.79
C ASN A 24 -0.74 1.47 -6.92
N VAL A 25 -0.13 0.50 -7.59
CA VAL A 25 0.94 0.71 -8.58
C VAL A 25 0.50 1.55 -9.80
N PHE A 26 -0.80 1.57 -10.09
CA PHE A 26 -1.36 2.39 -11.18
C PHE A 26 -1.91 3.74 -10.71
N ASP A 27 -1.79 4.05 -9.41
CA ASP A 27 -2.33 5.27 -8.79
C ASP A 27 -3.82 5.49 -9.13
N GLU A 28 -4.58 4.41 -8.98
CA GLU A 28 -6.02 4.40 -9.22
C GLU A 28 -6.72 5.21 -8.12
N LEU A 29 -7.44 6.27 -8.51
CA LEU A 29 -8.31 7.01 -7.61
C LEU A 29 -9.65 6.27 -7.55
N TYR A 30 -9.97 5.72 -6.39
CA TYR A 30 -11.26 5.06 -6.16
C TYR A 30 -11.82 5.41 -4.78
N VAL A 31 -13.14 5.34 -4.67
CA VAL A 31 -13.88 5.62 -3.44
C VAL A 31 -14.20 4.29 -2.79
N SER A 32 -13.99 4.17 -1.49
CA SER A 32 -14.30 2.96 -0.74
C SER A 32 -15.78 2.62 -0.83
N HIS A 33 -16.09 1.40 -1.28
CA HIS A 33 -17.47 0.90 -1.40
C HIS A 33 -18.15 0.71 -0.03
N ALA A 34 -17.38 0.70 1.07
CA ALA A 34 -17.90 0.58 2.42
C ALA A 34 -18.30 1.93 3.05
N SER A 35 -18.01 3.05 2.37
CA SER A 35 -18.30 4.40 2.86
C SER A 35 -19.52 5.03 2.19
N ARG A 36 -20.08 6.09 2.80
CA ARG A 36 -21.19 6.87 2.21
C ARG A 36 -20.64 7.67 1.03
N VAL A 37 -20.90 7.19 -0.18
CA VAL A 37 -20.56 7.90 -1.42
C VAL A 37 -21.61 8.99 -1.71
N GLY A 38 -21.18 10.20 -2.06
CA GLY A 38 -22.03 11.30 -2.54
C GLY A 38 -22.29 12.46 -1.56
N LEU A 39 -23.25 13.33 -1.91
CA LEU A 39 -23.59 14.54 -1.16
C LEU A 39 -24.37 14.21 0.12
N ALA A 40 -23.79 14.52 1.28
CA ALA A 40 -24.46 14.48 2.57
C ALA A 40 -24.59 15.89 3.14
N LYS A 41 -25.83 16.40 3.25
CA LYS A 41 -26.15 17.69 3.91
C LYS A 41 -25.18 18.84 3.55
N SER A 42 -24.84 18.97 2.26
CA SER A 42 -23.96 20.00 1.66
C SER A 42 -22.45 19.72 1.64
N PHE A 43 -21.99 18.52 2.02
CA PHE A 43 -20.60 18.11 1.93
C PHE A 43 -20.45 16.84 1.08
N VAL A 44 -19.36 16.75 0.32
CA VAL A 44 -18.97 15.51 -0.37
C VAL A 44 -18.44 14.55 0.69
N ALA A 45 -19.11 13.41 0.86
CA ALA A 45 -18.78 12.41 1.87
C ALA A 45 -17.89 11.27 1.32
N ASP A 46 -17.38 11.41 0.10
CA ASP A 46 -16.56 10.41 -0.57
C ASP A 46 -15.29 10.13 0.25
N ASP A 47 -15.16 8.88 0.68
CA ASP A 47 -13.97 8.37 1.36
C ASP A 47 -13.02 7.79 0.31
N TYR A 48 -12.08 8.61 -0.13
CA TYR A 48 -11.08 8.22 -1.11
C TYR A 48 -10.05 7.31 -0.46
N GLU A 49 -9.85 6.14 -1.05
CA GLU A 49 -8.79 5.25 -0.59
C GLU A 49 -7.40 5.84 -0.90
N PRO A 50 -6.38 5.50 -0.08
CA PRO A 50 -5.03 5.99 -0.29
C PRO A 50 -4.54 5.72 -1.72
N GLY A 51 -3.95 6.74 -2.34
CA GLY A 51 -3.25 6.61 -3.61
C GLY A 51 -2.01 5.72 -3.52
N ARG A 52 -1.09 5.87 -4.46
CA ARG A 52 0.16 5.09 -4.44
C ARG A 52 0.95 5.28 -3.14
N SER A 53 1.38 4.17 -2.54
CA SER A 53 2.29 4.20 -1.38
C SER A 53 3.46 3.24 -1.54
N TYR A 54 4.59 3.60 -0.94
CA TYR A 54 5.83 2.83 -0.97
C TYR A 54 6.18 2.34 0.44
N LYS A 55 6.57 1.07 0.55
CA LYS A 55 6.91 0.41 1.81
C LYS A 55 8.28 -0.24 1.70
N LEU A 56 9.12 -0.04 2.70
CA LEU A 56 10.42 -0.70 2.83
C LEU A 56 10.52 -1.26 4.25
N SER A 57 10.88 -2.54 4.34
CA SER A 57 11.06 -3.26 5.59
C SER A 57 12.35 -4.07 5.56
N ALA A 58 13.01 -4.16 6.72
CA ALA A 58 14.18 -4.99 6.94
C ALA A 58 13.97 -5.79 8.22
N ALA A 59 14.22 -7.10 8.14
CA ALA A 59 14.16 -8.01 9.27
C ALA A 59 15.45 -8.82 9.36
N TYR A 60 15.97 -9.01 10.57
CA TYR A 60 17.19 -9.77 10.83
C TYR A 60 16.98 -10.69 12.03
N GLN A 61 17.38 -11.95 11.89
CA GLN A 61 17.30 -12.96 12.95
C GLN A 61 18.70 -13.37 13.42
N PHE A 62 18.91 -13.31 14.74
CA PHE A 62 20.17 -13.64 15.43
C PHE A 62 20.14 -15.03 16.07
#